data_AF-A0A8H8CWR2-F1
#
_entry.id   AF-A0A8H8CWR2-F1
#
_cell.length_a   1.000
_cell.length_b   1.000
_cell.length_c   1.000
_cell.angle_alpha   90.00
_cell.angle_beta   90.00
_cell.angle_gamma   90.00
#
_symmetry.space_group_name_H-M   'P 1'
#
loop_
_entity.id
_entity.type
_entity.pdbx_description
1 polymer ?
#
loop_
_entity_poly.entity_id
_entity_poly.type
_entity_poly.pdbx_seq_one_letter_code
_entity_poly.pdbx_strand_id
1 'polypeptide(L)'
;MFLLALSLFTVFSILCGATNDVVKLIIFRAFQGMGPSGIYSMIMVIAPTLVPPEKFGKYLAIIASVFAIASVLGPILGGAISNNSAWRWIFLLNAPAGCV
;
A
#
# COMPACT_ATOMS: atom_id res chain seq x y z
N MET A 1 11.87 -11.06 -3.57
CA MET A 1 11.36 -9.84 -4.25
C MET A 1 10.18 -9.22 -3.50
N PHE A 2 9.15 -9.99 -3.15
CA PHE A 2 8.00 -9.49 -2.38
C PHE A 2 8.39 -8.79 -1.05
N LEU A 3 9.20 -9.44 -0.22
CA LEU A 3 9.72 -8.86 1.03
C LEU A 3 10.56 -7.59 0.81
N LEU A 4 11.28 -7.51 -0.31
CA LEU A 4 12.08 -6.34 -0.66
C LEU A 4 11.18 -5.16 -1.02
N ALA A 5 10.13 -5.39 -1.82
CA ALA A 5 9.13 -4.38 -2.13
C ALA A 5 8.36 -3.91 -0.88
N LEU A 6 8.04 -4.84 0.03
CA LEU A 6 7.44 -4.53 1.34
C LEU A 6 8.37 -3.65 2.18
N SER A 7 9.63 -4.05 2.35
CA SER A 7 10.61 -3.27 3.13
C SER A 7 10.82 -1.87 2.57
N LEU A 8 10.87 -1.73 1.24
CA LEU A 8 11.00 -0.45 0.56
C LEU A 8 9.75 0.42 0.81
N PHE A 9 8.55 -0.14 0.69
CA PHE A 9 7.32 0.56 1.00
C PHE A 9 7.29 1.07 2.45
N THR A 10 7.65 0.22 3.42
CA THR A 10 7.64 0.55 4.85
C THR A 10 8.66 1.66 5.17
N VAL A 11 9.89 1.52 4.70
CA VAL A 11 10.97 2.50 4.94
C VAL A 11 10.58 3.87 4.37
N PHE A 12 10.16 3.93 3.10
CA PHE A 12 9.77 5.19 2.49
C PHE A 12 8.47 5.76 3.10
N SER A 13 7.56 4.94 3.63
CA SER A 13 6.39 5.43 4.38
C SER A 13 6.79 6.14 5.66
N ILE A 14 7.73 5.58 6.42
CA ILE A 14 8.22 6.19 7.67
C ILE A 14 8.94 7.51 7.35
N LEU A 15 9.75 7.54 6.29
CA LEU A 15 10.44 8.75 5.81
C LEU A 15 9.46 9.85 5.38
N CYS A 16 8.36 9.52 4.71
CA CYS A 16 7.29 10.47 4.38
C CYS A 16 6.64 11.08 5.63
N GLY A 17 6.40 10.27 6.68
CA GLY A 17 5.78 10.73 7.93
C GLY A 17 6.69 11.62 8.78
N ALA A 18 8.01 11.40 8.75
CA ALA A 18 9.01 12.17 9.51
C ALA A 18 9.42 13.50 8.87
N THR A 19 9.03 13.73 7.61
CA THR A 19 9.50 14.88 6.83
C THR A 19 8.72 16.16 7.16
N ASN A 20 9.44 17.29 7.25
CA ASN A 20 8.89 18.65 7.44
C ASN A 20 8.88 19.48 6.14
N ASP A 21 9.62 19.06 5.11
CA ASP A 21 9.72 19.75 3.82
C ASP A 21 8.85 19.11 2.74
N VAL A 22 8.04 19.92 2.05
CA VAL A 22 7.15 19.45 0.97
C VAL A 22 7.92 18.79 -0.18
N VAL A 23 9.10 19.32 -0.53
CA VAL A 23 9.93 18.77 -1.62
C VAL A 23 10.43 17.37 -1.30
N LYS A 24 10.94 17.15 -0.07
CA LYS A 24 11.39 15.82 0.38
C LYS A 24 10.23 14.83 0.44
N LEU A 25 9.05 15.29 0.84
CA LEU A 25 7.84 14.47 0.87
C LEU A 25 7.46 13.97 -0.52
N ILE A 26 7.52 14.82 -1.55
CA ILE A 26 7.23 14.43 -2.95
C ILE A 26 8.23 13.38 -3.43
N ILE A 27 9.52 13.57 -3.15
CA ILE A 27 10.57 12.60 -3.53
C ILE A 27 10.31 11.26 -2.86
N PHE A 28 10.08 11.23 -1.55
CA PHE A 28 9.80 10.00 -0.84
C PHE A 28 8.50 9.34 -1.29
N ARG A 29 7.46 10.11 -1.64
CA ARG A 29 6.22 9.60 -2.24
C ARG A 29 6.46 8.93 -3.59
N ALA A 30 7.33 9.49 -4.43
CA ALA A 30 7.69 8.89 -5.72
C ALA A 30 8.34 7.51 -5.53
N PHE A 31 9.30 7.40 -4.60
CA PHE A 31 9.94 6.13 -4.26
C PHE A 31 8.99 5.16 -3.55
N GLN A 32 8.13 5.67 -2.66
CA GLN A 32 7.14 4.87 -1.95
C GLN A 32 6.18 4.18 -2.93
N GLY A 33 5.80 4.83 -4.03
CA GLY A 33 4.91 4.26 -5.05
C GLY A 33 5.48 3.04 -5.80
N MET A 34 6.80 2.83 -5.76
CA MET A 34 7.43 1.66 -6.37
C MET A 34 7.20 0.37 -5.57
N GLY A 35 6.96 0.47 -4.26
CA GLY A 35 6.68 -0.69 -3.41
C GLY A 35 5.35 -1.39 -3.72
N PRO A 36 4.20 -0.68 -3.67
CA PRO A 36 2.87 -1.26 -3.90
C PRO A 36 2.71 -1.85 -5.30
N SER A 37 3.30 -1.23 -6.31
CA SER A 37 3.25 -1.73 -7.69
C SER A 37 4.00 -3.07 -7.84
N GLY A 38 5.15 -3.22 -7.17
CA GLY A 38 5.87 -4.50 -7.10
C GLY A 38 5.10 -5.58 -6.33
N ILE A 39 4.45 -5.22 -5.23
CA ILE A 39 3.60 -6.12 -4.44
C ILE A 39 2.42 -6.62 -5.27
N TYR A 40 1.70 -5.70 -5.92
CA TYR A 40 0.53 -6.00 -6.74
C TYR A 40 0.88 -6.89 -7.95
N SER A 41 1.98 -6.59 -8.65
CA SER A 41 2.45 -7.40 -9.78
C SER A 41 2.78 -8.83 -9.34
N MET A 42 3.43 -9.00 -8.20
CA MET A 42 3.75 -10.33 -7.65
C MET A 42 2.48 -11.09 -7.24
N ILE A 43 1.48 -10.43 -6.67
CA ILE A 43 0.20 -11.06 -6.32
C ILE A 43 -0.50 -11.59 -7.57
N MET A 44 -0.52 -10.82 -8.66
CA MET A 44 -1.11 -11.27 -9.92
C MET A 44 -0.39 -12.48 -10.53
N VAL A 45 0.91 -12.65 -10.27
CA VAL A 45 1.68 -13.81 -10.74
C VAL A 45 1.54 -15.02 -9.81
N ILE A 46 1.54 -14.83 -8.49
CA ILE A 46 1.49 -15.91 -7.50
C ILE A 46 0.07 -16.47 -7.36
N ALA A 47 -0.96 -15.63 -7.37
CA ALA A 47 -2.35 -16.05 -7.22
C ALA A 47 -2.74 -17.17 -8.21
N PRO A 48 -2.41 -17.09 -9.51
CA PRO A 48 -2.74 -18.16 -10.43
C PRO A 48 -1.88 -19.43 -10.26
N THR A 49 -0.72 -19.37 -9.61
CA THR A 49 0.09 -20.58 -9.33
C THR A 49 -0.42 -21.41 -8.15
N LEU A 50 -1.14 -20.80 -7.20
CA LEU A 50 -1.72 -21.51 -6.05
C LEU A 50 -3.14 -22.04 -6.28
N VAL A 51 -3.83 -21.52 -7.29
CA VAL A 51 -5.26 -21.76 -7.49
C VAL A 51 -5.46 -22.66 -8.72
N PRO A 52 -6.30 -23.70 -8.67
CA PRO A 52 -6.65 -24.47 -9.86
C PRO A 52 -7.40 -23.60 -10.88
N PRO A 53 -7.21 -23.79 -12.19
CA PRO A 53 -7.68 -22.87 -13.23
C PRO A 53 -9.19 -22.62 -13.23
N GLU A 54 -9.97 -23.59 -12.77
CA GLU A 54 -11.42 -23.52 -12.61
C GLU A 54 -11.89 -22.45 -11.60
N LYS A 55 -11.03 -22.06 -10.65
CA LYS A 55 -11.35 -21.10 -9.59
C LYS A 55 -10.74 -19.71 -9.81
N PHE A 56 -9.97 -19.49 -10.89
CA PHE A 56 -9.32 -18.20 -11.16
C PHE A 56 -10.29 -17.03 -11.17
N GLY A 57 -11.45 -17.19 -11.81
CA GLY A 57 -12.47 -16.13 -11.85
C GLY A 57 -12.95 -15.71 -10.46
N LYS A 58 -13.16 -16.67 -9.54
CA LYS A 58 -13.56 -16.37 -8.15
C LYS A 58 -12.46 -15.67 -7.37
N TYR A 59 -11.21 -16.11 -7.49
CA TYR A 59 -10.10 -15.49 -6.76
C TYR A 59 -9.77 -14.09 -7.27
N LEU A 60 -9.78 -13.89 -8.59
CA LEU A 60 -9.61 -12.56 -9.18
C LEU A 60 -10.76 -11.62 -8.77
N ALA A 61 -12.01 -12.12 -8.72
CA ALA A 61 -13.15 -11.34 -8.22
C ALA A 61 -13.00 -10.95 -6.75
N ILE A 62 -12.46 -11.83 -5.89
CA ILE A 62 -12.16 -11.52 -4.49
C ILE A 62 -11.05 -10.45 -4.38
N ILE A 63 -9.98 -10.56 -5.16
CA ILE A 63 -8.91 -9.55 -5.15
C ILE A 63 -9.45 -8.19 -5.60
N ALA A 64 -10.26 -8.17 -6.66
CA ALA A 64 -10.88 -6.95 -7.18
C ALA A 64 -11.88 -6.33 -6.18
N SER A 65 -12.66 -7.14 -5.46
CA SER A 65 -13.61 -6.64 -4.46
C SER A 65 -12.90 -6.01 -3.26
N VAL A 66 -11.81 -6.63 -2.78
CA VAL A 66 -10.96 -6.05 -1.74
C VAL A 66 -10.35 -4.73 -2.20
N PHE A 67 -9.88 -4.66 -3.45
CA PHE A 67 -9.35 -3.42 -4.02
C PHE A 67 -10.40 -2.30 -4.10
N ALA A 68 -11.64 -2.63 -4.48
CA ALA A 68 -12.74 -1.68 -4.51
C ALA A 68 -13.09 -1.15 -3.11
N ILE A 69 -13.19 -2.05 -2.13
CA ILE A 69 -13.46 -1.70 -0.73
C ILE A 69 -12.34 -0.81 -0.17
N ALA A 70 -11.07 -1.19 -0.41
CA ALA A 70 -9.92 -0.41 0.01
C ALA A 70 -9.89 0.98 -0.63
N SER A 71 -10.27 1.10 -1.91
CA SER A 71 -10.34 2.39 -2.63
C SER A 71 -11.40 3.33 -2.06
N VAL A 72 -12.49 2.80 -1.49
CA VAL A 72 -13.52 3.61 -0.82
C VAL A 72 -13.11 3.95 0.61
N LEU A 73 -12.59 2.99 1.37
CA LEU A 73 -12.15 3.19 2.74
C LEU A 73 -10.93 4.12 2.85
N GLY A 74 -10.02 4.09 1.87
CA GLY A 74 -8.79 4.88 1.87
C GLY A 74 -9.04 6.39 2.02
N PRO A 75 -9.84 7.04 1.16
CA PRO A 75 -10.19 8.45 1.29
C PRO A 75 -10.99 8.78 2.54
N ILE A 76 -11.89 7.87 2.99
CA ILE A 76 -12.70 8.08 4.19
C ILE A 76 -11.81 8.13 5.44
N LEU A 77 -10.94 7.13 5.61
CA LEU A 77 -9.99 7.09 6.72
C LEU A 77 -8.94 8.21 6.58
N GLY A 78 -8.42 8.46 5.38
CA GLY A 78 -7.46 9.53 5.12
C GLY A 78 -8.02 10.92 5.42
N GLY A 79 -9.28 11.17 5.05
CA GLY A 79 -9.99 12.42 5.34
C GLY A 79 -10.26 12.60 6.83
N ALA A 80 -10.70 11.55 7.52
CA ALA A 80 -10.92 11.57 8.97
C ALA A 80 -9.62 11.86 9.74
N ILE A 81 -8.50 11.28 9.33
CA ILE A 81 -7.18 11.48 9.95
C ILE A 81 -6.60 12.88 9.62
N SER A 82 -6.90 13.43 8.45
CA SER A 82 -6.37 14.72 8.02
C SER A 82 -6.92 15.93 8.78
N ASN A 83 -8.08 15.81 9.46
CA ASN A 83 -8.80 16.94 10.05
C ASN A 83 -8.10 17.68 11.21
N ASN A 84 -6.96 17.18 11.74
CA ASN A 84 -6.32 17.76 12.92
C ASN A 84 -4.79 17.94 12.77
N SER A 85 -4.31 18.24 11.57
CA SER A 85 -2.86 18.34 11.25
C SER A 85 -2.08 17.02 11.45
N ALA A 86 -2.81 15.91 11.58
CA ALA A 86 -2.31 14.56 11.78
C ALA A 86 -2.07 13.80 10.45
N TRP A 87 -1.98 14.50 9.31
CA TRP A 87 -1.76 13.88 7.99
C TRP A 87 -0.55 12.94 7.94
N ARG A 88 0.45 13.16 8.80
CA ARG A 88 1.62 12.28 8.99
C ARG A 88 1.25 10.87 9.42
N TRP A 89 0.16 10.73 10.19
CA TRP A 89 -0.33 9.44 10.65
C TRP A 89 -0.80 8.55 9.50
N ILE A 90 -1.23 9.12 8.38
CA ILE A 90 -1.59 8.36 7.16
C ILE A 90 -0.38 7.54 6.67
N PHE A 91 0.83 8.05 6.87
CA PHE A 91 2.07 7.37 6.49
C PHE A 91 2.63 6.48 7.60
N LEU A 92 2.52 6.90 8.86
CA LEU A 92 2.97 6.12 10.01
C LEU A 92 2.12 4.87 10.26
N LEU A 93 0.83 4.87 9.89
CA LEU A 93 -0.06 3.72 10.05
C LEU A 93 0.37 2.53 9.17
N ASN A 94 1.06 2.79 8.06
CA ASN A 94 1.67 1.74 7.23
C ASN A 94 2.91 1.10 7.87
N ALA A 95 3.55 1.76 8.85
CA ALA A 95 4.77 1.26 9.48
C ALA A 95 4.57 -0.07 10.25
N PRO A 96 3.58 -0.23 11.15
CA PRO A 96 3.31 -1.50 11.81
C PRO A 96 2.82 -2.57 10.82
N ALA A 97 2.01 -2.20 9.83
CA ALA A 97 1.51 -3.14 8.82
C ALA A 97 2.62 -3.73 7.94
N GLY A 98 3.76 -3.04 7.80
CA GLY A 98 4.91 -3.51 7.03
C GLY A 98 6.05 -4.09 7.86
N CYS A 99 5.96 -4.07 9.20
CA CYS A 99 6.89 -4.76 10.10
C CYS A 99 6.40 -6.16 10.54
N VAL A 100 5.10 -6.43 10.43
CA VAL A 100 4.47 -7.74 10.68
C VAL A 100 4.44 -8.54 9.39
#